data_AF-A0A8S3X708-F1
#
_entry.id   AF-A0A8S3X708-F1
#
_cell.length_a   1.000
_cell.length_b   1.000
_cell.length_c   1.000
_cell.angle_alpha   90.00
_cell.angle_beta   90.00
_cell.angle_gamma   90.00
#
_symmetry.space_group_name_H-M   'P 1'
#
loop_
_entity.id
_entity.type
_entity.pdbx_description
1 polymer ?
#
loop_
_entity_poly.entity_id
_entity_poly.type
_entity_poly.pdbx_seq_one_letter_code
_entity_poly.pdbx_strand_id
1 'polypeptide(L)'
;MSVFAAIAKFLFVLTVCEAMTMKQINSTGKMMRKSCQPKNNVEDAKIDPINEGVFIEEKEVMCYIACIMKMANAVSEFIIFSK
;
A
#
# COMPACT_ATOMS: atom_id res chain seq x y z
N MET A 1 -29.18 -24.95 13.78
CA MET A 1 -27.71 -24.97 13.67
C MET A 1 -27.17 -23.89 12.71
N SER A 2 -27.80 -23.66 11.55
CA SER A 2 -27.30 -22.71 10.54
C SER A 2 -27.48 -21.23 10.91
N VAL A 3 -28.53 -20.87 11.66
CA VAL A 3 -28.82 -19.48 12.07
C VAL A 3 -27.81 -18.97 13.10
N PHE A 4 -27.46 -19.80 14.09
CA PHE A 4 -26.44 -19.46 15.10
C PHE A 4 -25.06 -19.28 14.45
N ALA A 5 -24.72 -20.12 13.47
CA ALA A 5 -23.48 -19.98 12.70
C ALA A 5 -23.49 -18.73 11.81
N ALA A 6 -24.64 -18.35 11.23
CA ALA A 6 -24.78 -17.14 10.44
C ALA A 6 -24.66 -15.87 11.30
N ILE A 7 -25.29 -15.85 12.48
CA ILE A 7 -25.20 -14.76 13.46
C ILE A 7 -23.75 -14.60 13.95
N ALA A 8 -23.07 -15.69 14.26
CA ALA A 8 -21.66 -15.67 14.68
C ALA A 8 -20.73 -15.12 13.58
N LYS A 9 -20.94 -15.50 12.32
CA LYS A 9 -20.18 -14.96 11.18
C LYS A 9 -20.44 -13.47 10.96
N PHE A 10 -21.70 -13.05 11.10
CA PHE A 10 -22.09 -11.65 10.97
C PHE A 10 -21.48 -10.77 12.09
N LEU A 11 -21.50 -11.26 13.34
CA LEU A 11 -20.81 -10.61 14.47
C LEU A 11 -19.30 -10.50 14.26
N PHE A 12 -18.66 -11.54 13.73
CA PHE A 12 -17.23 -11.50 13.42
C PHE A 12 -16.90 -10.45 12.35
N VAL A 13 -17.73 -10.34 11.31
CA VAL A 13 -17.60 -9.32 10.25
C VAL A 13 -17.76 -7.89 10.81
N LEU A 14 -18.64 -7.67 11.78
CA LEU A 14 -18.79 -6.36 12.42
C LEU A 14 -17.57 -5.97 13.27
N THR A 15 -16.87 -6.93 13.87
CA THR A 15 -15.67 -6.65 14.70
C THR A 15 -14.39 -6.36 13.91
N VAL A 16 -14.34 -6.69 12.62
CA VAL A 16 -13.17 -6.41 11.75
C VAL A 16 -13.27 -5.08 11.00
N CYS A 17 -14.31 -4.29 11.26
CA CYS A 17 -14.40 -2.92 10.74
C CYS A 17 -13.41 -2.00 11.46
N GLU A 18 -12.62 -1.27 10.68
CA GLU A 18 -11.98 0.03 10.98
C GLU A 18 -10.63 0.10 11.74
N ALA A 19 -9.89 -1.00 11.95
CA ALA A 19 -8.50 -0.87 12.41
C ALA A 19 -7.57 -1.89 11.75
N MET A 20 -6.99 -1.53 10.61
CA MET A 20 -5.78 -2.22 10.14
C MET A 20 -4.73 -2.12 11.24
N THR A 21 -4.30 -3.26 11.76
CA THR A 21 -3.27 -3.30 12.80
C THR A 21 -1.96 -2.76 12.19
N MET A 22 -1.11 -2.08 12.97
CA MET A 22 0.21 -1.62 12.49
C MET A 22 1.04 -2.73 11.81
N LYS A 23 0.84 -3.98 12.25
CA LYS A 23 1.44 -5.17 11.64
C LYS A 23 0.93 -5.45 10.21
N GLN A 24 -0.36 -5.22 9.95
CA GLN A 24 -0.94 -5.35 8.61
C GLN A 24 -0.46 -4.22 7.70
N ILE A 25 -0.37 -2.98 8.19
CA ILE A 25 0.15 -1.84 7.40
C ILE A 25 1.59 -2.10 6.94
N ASN A 26 2.46 -2.56 7.86
CA ASN A 26 3.85 -2.92 7.51
C ASN A 26 3.93 -4.10 6.52
N SER A 27 3.01 -5.05 6.62
CA SER A 27 2.97 -6.21 5.72
C SER A 27 2.49 -5.80 4.32
N THR A 28 1.47 -4.93 4.26
CA THR A 28 0.97 -4.33 3.02
C THR A 28 2.04 -3.45 2.35
N GLY A 29 2.76 -2.61 3.10
CA GLY A 29 3.86 -1.81 2.56
C GLY A 29 4.98 -2.66 1.93
N LYS A 30 5.36 -3.77 2.59
CA LYS A 30 6.32 -4.73 2.02
C LYS A 30 5.80 -5.41 0.75
N MET A 31 4.51 -5.74 0.71
CA MET A 31 3.86 -6.29 -0.49
C MET A 31 3.94 -5.27 -1.64
N MET A 32 3.59 -4.01 -1.38
CA MET A 32 3.62 -2.95 -2.37
C MET A 32 5.03 -2.72 -2.93
N ARG A 33 6.06 -2.69 -2.07
CA ARG A 33 7.46 -2.62 -2.50
C ARG A 33 7.83 -3.76 -3.43
N LYS A 34 7.54 -5.01 -3.06
CA LYS A 34 7.80 -6.20 -3.90
C LYS A 34 7.07 -6.17 -5.23
N SER A 35 5.90 -5.55 -5.30
CA SER A 35 5.13 -5.45 -6.54
C SER A 35 5.57 -4.30 -7.45
N CYS A 36 6.08 -3.19 -6.90
CA CYS A 36 6.44 -2.00 -7.68
C CYS A 36 7.94 -1.85 -7.97
N GLN A 37 8.80 -2.37 -7.11
CA GLN A 37 10.25 -2.36 -7.31
C GLN A 37 10.68 -3.06 -8.61
N PRO A 38 10.26 -4.32 -8.91
CA PRO A 38 10.67 -4.99 -10.15
C PRO A 38 10.04 -4.37 -11.40
N LYS A 39 8.92 -3.63 -11.28
CA LYS A 39 8.27 -2.96 -12.42
C LYS A 39 9.09 -1.80 -12.96
N ASN A 40 9.83 -1.13 -12.08
CA ASN A 40 10.60 0.07 -12.43
C ASN A 40 12.11 -0.15 -12.32
N ASN A 41 12.58 -1.37 -11.98
CA ASN A 41 14.00 -1.70 -11.77
C ASN A 41 14.75 -0.68 -10.91
N VAL A 42 14.08 -0.15 -9.88
CA VAL A 42 14.68 0.86 -9.01
C VAL A 42 15.54 0.16 -7.94
N GLU A 43 16.74 0.69 -7.74
CA GLU A 43 17.70 0.17 -6.77
C GLU A 43 17.25 0.48 -5.33
N ASP A 44 17.50 -0.46 -4.39
CA ASP A 44 17.10 -0.31 -2.98
C ASP A 44 17.67 0.98 -2.37
N ALA A 45 18.90 1.36 -2.73
CA ALA A 45 19.56 2.57 -2.27
C ALA A 45 18.79 3.87 -2.62
N LYS A 46 17.99 3.86 -3.69
CA LYS A 46 17.19 5.02 -4.10
C LYS A 46 15.80 5.07 -3.45
N ILE A 47 15.28 3.93 -2.99
CA ILE A 47 13.93 3.81 -2.40
C ILE A 47 13.92 3.71 -0.86
N ASP A 48 15.01 3.27 -0.25
CA ASP A 48 15.18 3.27 1.20
C ASP A 48 15.01 4.65 1.83
N PRO A 49 15.62 5.74 1.30
CA PRO A 49 15.44 7.09 1.84
C PRO A 49 14.01 7.63 1.74
N ILE A 50 13.13 7.02 0.93
CA ILE A 50 11.71 7.39 0.86
C ILE A 50 11.01 7.10 2.20
N ASN A 51 11.42 6.05 2.93
CA ASN A 51 10.89 5.77 4.27
C ASN A 51 11.26 6.85 5.29
N GLU A 52 12.35 7.58 5.04
CA GLU A 52 12.85 8.69 5.85
C GLU A 52 12.27 10.05 5.39
N GLY A 53 11.45 10.06 4.33
CA GLY A 53 10.85 11.26 3.75
C GLY A 53 11.73 12.00 2.74
N VAL A 54 12.84 11.39 2.30
CA VAL A 54 13.72 11.94 1.28
C VAL A 54 13.30 11.41 -0.09
N PHE A 55 12.78 12.30 -0.93
CA PHE A 55 12.33 11.98 -2.28
C PHE A 55 13.39 12.36 -3.30
N ILE A 56 13.98 11.35 -3.94
CA ILE A 56 14.93 11.54 -5.03
C ILE A 56 14.13 11.80 -6.31
N GLU A 57 14.37 12.93 -6.97
CA GLU A 57 13.70 13.34 -8.20
C GLU A 57 14.24 12.62 -9.44
N GLU A 58 14.25 11.29 -9.40
CA GLU A 58 14.63 10.45 -10.51
C GLU A 58 13.41 9.75 -11.13
N LYS A 59 13.39 9.63 -12.45
CA LYS A 59 12.25 9.07 -13.20
C LYS A 59 11.84 7.67 -12.69
N GLU A 60 12.82 6.86 -12.31
CA GLU A 60 12.62 5.50 -11.78
C GLU A 60 11.92 5.51 -10.41
N VAL A 61 12.33 6.44 -9.55
CA VAL A 61 11.79 6.64 -8.19
C VAL A 61 10.38 7.23 -8.25
N MET A 62 10.15 8.19 -9.14
CA MET A 62 8.82 8.75 -9.38
C MET A 62 7.83 7.69 -9.89
N CYS A 63 8.25 6.85 -10.85
CA CYS A 63 7.42 5.74 -11.34
C CYS A 63 7.16 4.67 -10.27
N TYR A 64 8.11 4.45 -9.35
CA TYR A 64 7.92 3.57 -8.20
C TYR A 64 6.85 4.12 -7.24
N ILE A 65 6.90 5.41 -6.91
CA ILE A 65 5.89 6.07 -6.06
C ILE A 65 4.53 6.04 -6.74
N ALA A 66 4.45 6.37 -8.04
CA ALA A 66 3.21 6.30 -8.80
C ALA A 66 2.59 4.90 -8.78
N CYS A 67 3.42 3.85 -8.90
CA CYS A 67 2.98 2.48 -8.80
C CYS A 67 2.42 2.11 -7.40
N ILE A 68 3.06 2.54 -6.32
CA ILE A 68 2.57 2.31 -4.95
C ILE A 68 1.23 3.01 -4.75
N MET A 69 1.17 4.27 -5.15
CA MET A 69 -0.01 5.11 -5.00
C MET A 69 -1.21 4.57 -5.80
N LYS A 70 -0.96 3.98 -6.97
CA LYS A 70 -1.95 3.25 -7.77
C LYS A 70 -2.46 1.99 -7.06
N MET A 71 -1.59 1.23 -6.42
CA MET A 71 -2.01 0.04 -5.64
C MET A 71 -2.76 0.41 -4.36
N ALA A 72 -2.43 1.55 -3.76
CA ALA A 72 -3.12 2.06 -2.58
C ALA A 72 -4.54 2.58 -2.90
N ASN A 73 -4.86 2.80 -4.18
CA ASN A 73 -6.06 3.52 -4.64
C ASN A 73 -6.24 4.88 -3.91
N ALA A 74 -5.15 5.45 -3.39
CA ALA A 74 -5.17 6.63 -2.54
C ALA A 74 -5.19 7.94 -3.33
N VAL A 75 -4.81 7.88 -4.61
CA VAL A 75 -4.83 9.01 -5.55
C VAL A 75 -5.25 8.53 -6.93
N SER A 76 -6.09 9.31 -7.58
CA SER A 76 -6.26 9.26 -9.02
C SER A 76 -4.93 9.70 -9.68
N GLU A 77 -4.53 9.01 -10.75
CA GLU A 77 -3.25 9.19 -11.48
C GLU A 77 -2.95 10.67 -11.85
N PHE A 78 -3.99 11.52 -11.83
CA PHE A 78 -3.97 12.96 -12.09
C PHE A 78 -3.26 13.83 -11.03
N ILE A 79 -3.30 13.50 -9.72
CA ILE A 79 -2.75 14.39 -8.68
C ILE A 79 -1.22 14.30 -8.59
N ILE A 80 -0.62 13.14 -8.87
CA ILE A 80 0.85 12.96 -8.77
C ILE A 80 1.60 13.76 -9.83
N PHE A 81 0.97 14.01 -10.99
CA PHE A 81 1.58 14.72 -12.13
C PHE A 81 1.21 16.21 -12.22
N SER A 82 0.44 16.74 -11.25
CA SER A 82 -0.09 18.12 -11.29
C SER A 82 0.84 19.16 -10.66
N LYS A 83 2.12 18.84 -10.39
CA LYS A 83 3.11 19.81 -9.92
C LYS A 83 4.34 19.80 -10.79
#